data_AF-A0A2P7B4D4-F1
#
_entry.id   AF-A0A2P7B4D4-F1
#
_cell.length_a   1.000
_cell.length_b   1.000
_cell.length_c   1.000
_cell.angle_alpha   90.00
_cell.angle_beta   90.00
_cell.angle_gamma   90.00
#
_symmetry.space_group_name_H-M   'P 1'
#
loop_
_entity.id
_entity.type
_entity.pdbx_description
1 polymer ?
#
loop_
_entity_poly.entity_id
_entity_poly.type
_entity_poly.pdbx_seq_one_letter_code
_entity_poly.pdbx_strand_id
1 'polypeptide(L)'
;MTGPKMMPDAGKAVSLEVVEIELALGAQDIVADGFEGALQKAADLVNGEVIFNIRGPEDGDQQRIAAISVSDGMTNQVVFVLLGNDGTTLTVTSEQDEATLLEKLGADFVAVMKGLLV
;
A
#
# COMPACT_ATOMS: atom_id res chain seq x y z
N MET A 1 33.06 27.99 18.81
CA MET A 1 32.11 26.94 19.21
C MET A 1 31.10 26.76 18.08
N THR A 2 31.39 25.84 17.18
CA THR A 2 30.48 25.47 16.07
C THR A 2 29.36 24.60 16.64
N GLY A 3 28.11 25.04 16.47
CA GLY A 3 26.94 24.26 16.87
C GLY A 3 26.89 22.91 16.15
N PRO A 4 26.16 21.92 16.69
CA PRO A 4 26.00 20.63 16.02
C PRO A 4 25.44 20.87 14.62
N LYS A 5 26.19 20.44 13.61
CA LYS A 5 25.74 20.35 12.22
C LYS A 5 24.56 19.39 12.22
N MET A 6 23.34 19.93 12.08
CA MET A 6 22.18 19.14 11.67
C MET A 6 22.57 18.45 10.36
N MET A 7 22.89 17.17 10.44
CA MET A 7 22.83 16.30 9.28
C MET A 7 21.36 16.29 8.85
N PRO A 8 21.04 16.55 7.57
CA PRO A 8 19.70 16.26 7.09
C PRO A 8 19.43 14.80 7.42
N ASP A 9 18.30 14.54 8.07
CA ASP A 9 17.75 13.21 8.22
C ASP A 9 17.88 12.55 6.85
N ALA A 10 18.72 11.51 6.77
CA ALA A 10 19.03 10.85 5.51
C ALA A 10 17.71 10.27 5.05
N GLY A 11 17.06 10.98 4.12
CA GLY A 11 15.67 10.77 3.71
C GLY A 11 15.39 9.28 3.68
N LYS A 12 14.46 8.85 4.53
CA LYS A 12 14.03 7.47 4.69
C LYS A 12 14.09 6.79 3.32
N ALA A 13 15.02 5.86 3.16
CA ALA A 13 15.23 5.20 1.88
C ALA A 13 13.90 4.55 1.50
N VAL A 14 13.21 5.11 0.49
CA VAL A 14 12.00 4.51 -0.06
C VAL A 14 12.42 3.12 -0.53
N SER A 15 11.73 2.09 -0.05
CA SER A 15 12.07 0.71 -0.42
C SER A 15 11.85 0.53 -1.93
N LEU A 16 12.75 -0.22 -2.57
CA LEU A 16 12.73 -0.37 -4.02
C LEU A 16 11.41 -1.00 -4.50
N GLU A 17 10.87 -1.91 -3.69
CA GLU A 17 9.62 -2.63 -3.92
C GLU A 17 8.43 -1.67 -3.96
N VAL A 18 8.41 -0.65 -3.08
CA VAL A 18 7.39 0.40 -3.11
C VAL A 18 7.44 1.16 -4.44
N VAL A 19 8.64 1.56 -4.86
CA VAL A 19 8.82 2.30 -6.12
C VAL A 19 8.41 1.44 -7.33
N GLU A 20 8.78 0.16 -7.34
CA GLU A 20 8.42 -0.76 -8.42
C GLU A 20 6.90 -0.94 -8.52
N ILE A 21 6.22 -1.09 -7.38
CA ILE A 21 4.75 -1.16 -7.33
C ILE A 21 4.12 0.16 -7.76
N GLU A 22 4.62 1.31 -7.31
CA GLU A 22 4.13 2.63 -7.73
C GLU A 22 4.25 2.82 -9.25
N LEU A 23 5.38 2.45 -9.84
CA LEU A 23 5.60 2.54 -11.28
C LEU A 23 4.73 1.54 -12.05
N ALA A 24 4.61 0.31 -11.55
CA ALA A 24 3.77 -0.72 -12.16
C ALA A 24 2.29 -0.31 -12.17
N LEU A 25 1.79 0.25 -11.05
CA LEU A 25 0.43 0.79 -10.94
C LEU A 25 0.23 2.04 -11.80
N GLY A 26 1.21 2.94 -11.85
CA GLY A 26 1.17 4.15 -12.68
C GLY A 26 1.11 3.88 -14.18
N ALA A 27 1.48 2.67 -14.62
CA ALA A 27 1.34 2.21 -16.00
C ALA A 27 -0.05 1.62 -16.31
N GLN A 28 -0.92 1.42 -15.31
CA GLN A 28 -2.25 0.84 -15.49
C GLN A 28 -3.33 1.91 -15.70
N ASP A 29 -4.36 1.56 -16.46
CA ASP A 29 -5.56 2.39 -16.59
C ASP A 29 -6.62 1.91 -15.59
N ILE A 30 -6.62 2.49 -14.40
CA ILE A 30 -7.60 2.15 -13.33
C ILE A 30 -9.04 2.41 -13.75
N VAL A 31 -9.28 3.39 -14.63
CA VAL A 31 -10.64 3.72 -15.06
C VAL A 31 -11.16 2.64 -16.01
N ALA A 32 -10.30 2.12 -16.88
CA ALA A 32 -10.66 1.05 -17.81
C ALA A 32 -10.68 -0.34 -17.15
N ASP A 33 -9.67 -0.66 -16.33
CA ASP A 33 -9.45 -2.00 -15.77
C ASP A 33 -10.08 -2.21 -14.39
N GLY A 34 -10.45 -1.12 -13.72
CA GLY A 34 -10.82 -1.13 -12.31
C GLY A 34 -9.61 -1.37 -11.39
N PHE A 35 -9.80 -1.10 -10.10
CA PHE A 35 -8.73 -1.22 -9.11
C PHE A 35 -8.18 -2.65 -9.00
N GLU A 36 -9.05 -3.66 -9.03
CA GLU A 36 -8.63 -5.05 -8.93
C GLU A 36 -7.82 -5.50 -10.16
N GLY A 37 -8.24 -5.10 -11.37
CA GLY A 37 -7.48 -5.37 -12.59
C GLY A 37 -6.13 -4.69 -12.59
N ALA A 38 -6.07 -3.43 -12.15
CA ALA A 38 -4.81 -2.69 -12.04
C ALA A 38 -3.85 -3.33 -11.02
N LEU A 39 -4.35 -3.78 -9.87
CA LEU A 39 -3.56 -4.50 -8.87
C LEU A 39 -2.98 -5.79 -9.42
N GLN A 40 -3.79 -6.60 -10.11
CA GLN A 40 -3.33 -7.87 -10.65
C GLN A 40 -2.23 -7.66 -11.70
N LYS A 41 -2.44 -6.72 -12.63
CA LYS A 41 -1.44 -6.39 -13.65
C LYS A 41 -0.15 -5.84 -13.04
N ALA A 42 -0.27 -5.00 -12.01
CA ALA A 42 0.91 -4.47 -11.32
C ALA A 42 1.67 -5.57 -10.57
N ALA A 43 0.98 -6.48 -9.89
CA ALA A 43 1.58 -7.64 -9.24
C ALA A 43 2.30 -8.54 -10.26
N ASP A 44 1.66 -8.83 -11.40
CA ASP A 44 2.25 -9.64 -12.46
C ASP A 44 3.55 -9.02 -13.01
N LEU A 45 3.62 -7.69 -13.13
CA LEU A 45 4.81 -6.96 -13.62
C LEU A 45 6.02 -7.09 -12.68
N VAL A 46 5.79 -7.15 -11.37
CA VAL A 46 6.86 -7.26 -10.37
C VAL A 46 7.08 -8.70 -9.89
N ASN A 47 6.41 -9.69 -10.50
CA ASN A 47 6.36 -11.08 -10.02
C ASN A 47 5.89 -11.20 -8.56
N GLY A 48 4.97 -10.32 -8.16
CA GLY A 48 4.34 -10.32 -6.85
C GLY A 48 2.99 -11.03 -6.85
N GLU A 49 2.34 -11.04 -5.69
CA GLU A 49 1.04 -11.65 -5.48
C GLU A 49 0.10 -10.70 -4.73
N VAL A 50 -1.11 -10.49 -5.24
CA VAL A 50 -2.14 -9.74 -4.52
C VAL A 50 -2.66 -10.60 -3.36
N ILE A 51 -2.44 -10.13 -2.13
CA ILE A 51 -2.82 -10.86 -0.91
C ILE A 51 -4.28 -10.60 -0.55
N PHE A 52 -4.70 -9.34 -0.61
CA PHE A 52 -6.09 -8.96 -0.38
C PHE A 52 -6.43 -7.64 -1.09
N ASN A 53 -7.74 -7.42 -1.26
CA ASN A 53 -8.30 -6.18 -1.78
C ASN A 53 -9.69 -5.95 -1.16
N ILE A 54 -9.75 -5.13 -0.11
CA ILE A 54 -10.95 -4.92 0.70
C ILE A 54 -11.48 -3.49 0.54
N ARG A 55 -12.71 -3.25 1.01
CA ARG A 55 -13.20 -1.87 1.18
C ARG A 55 -12.48 -1.23 2.35
N GLY A 56 -12.13 0.04 2.19
CA GLY A 56 -11.68 0.87 3.31
C GLY A 56 -12.83 1.13 4.30
N PRO A 57 -12.51 1.62 5.50
CA PRO A 57 -13.50 1.97 6.51
C PRO A 57 -14.41 3.11 6.03
N GLU A 58 -15.68 3.11 6.47
CA GLU A 58 -16.68 4.11 6.03
C GLU A 58 -16.30 5.55 6.36
N ASP A 59 -15.58 5.77 7.47
CA ASP A 59 -15.09 7.09 7.90
C ASP A 59 -13.65 7.39 7.44
N GLY A 60 -13.08 6.58 6.54
CA GLY A 60 -11.71 6.73 6.05
C GLY A 60 -11.59 7.55 4.76
N ASP A 61 -10.37 7.97 4.45
CA ASP A 61 -10.03 8.68 3.21
C ASP A 61 -9.89 7.74 1.99
N GLN A 62 -9.96 6.43 2.23
CA GLN A 62 -9.73 5.38 1.24
C GLN A 62 -10.99 4.57 0.97
N GLN A 63 -11.29 4.38 -0.31
CA GLN A 63 -12.36 3.52 -0.75
C GLN A 63 -11.96 2.05 -0.67
N ARG A 64 -10.69 1.74 -1.01
CA ARG A 64 -10.16 0.38 -1.00
C ARG A 64 -8.75 0.34 -0.46
N ILE A 65 -8.43 -0.77 0.20
CA ILE A 65 -7.11 -1.07 0.72
C ILE A 65 -6.74 -2.45 0.20
N ALA A 66 -5.58 -2.55 -0.42
CA ALA A 66 -5.03 -3.79 -0.93
C ALA A 66 -3.61 -3.99 -0.42
N ALA A 67 -3.13 -5.23 -0.51
CA ALA A 67 -1.75 -5.57 -0.23
C ALA A 67 -1.20 -6.48 -1.34
N ILE A 68 0.04 -6.22 -1.73
CA ILE A 68 0.81 -7.01 -2.68
C ILE A 68 2.05 -7.51 -1.95
N SER A 69 2.27 -8.82 -1.98
CA SER A 69 3.53 -9.40 -1.54
C SER A 69 4.51 -9.43 -2.71
N VAL A 70 5.72 -8.94 -2.48
CA VAL A 70 6.81 -8.95 -3.45
C VAL A 70 8.03 -9.56 -2.79
N SER A 71 8.71 -10.47 -3.48
CA SER A 71 9.95 -11.06 -3.00
C SER A 71 11.15 -10.30 -3.56
N ASP A 72 12.05 -9.86 -2.68
CA ASP A 72 13.35 -9.29 -3.07
C ASP A 72 14.44 -10.38 -3.28
N GLY A 73 14.04 -11.66 -3.20
CA GLY A 73 14.92 -12.84 -3.29
C GLY A 73 15.50 -13.31 -1.94
N MET A 74 15.41 -12.50 -0.88
CA MET A 74 15.81 -12.87 0.49
C MET A 74 14.60 -12.90 1.45
N THR A 75 13.68 -11.97 1.28
CA THR A 75 12.48 -11.80 2.10
C THR A 75 11.26 -11.46 1.25
N ASN A 76 10.09 -11.91 1.71
CA ASN A 76 8.83 -11.42 1.19
C ASN A 76 8.49 -10.12 1.94
N GLN A 77 8.30 -9.05 1.19
CA GLN A 77 7.84 -7.78 1.71
C GLN A 77 6.37 -7.60 1.35
N VAL A 78 5.61 -6.95 2.24
CA VAL A 78 4.21 -6.59 1.98
C VAL A 78 4.13 -5.09 1.72
N VAL A 79 3.57 -4.75 0.56
CA VAL A 79 3.32 -3.38 0.12
C VAL A 79 1.82 -3.15 0.11
N PHE A 80 1.37 -2.09 0.77
CA PHE A 80 -0.03 -1.69 0.79
C PHE A 80 -0.31 -0.67 -0.31
N VAL A 81 -1.45 -0.86 -0.97
CA VAL A 81 -1.96 0.02 -2.01
C VAL A 81 -3.32 0.54 -1.58
N LEU A 82 -3.43 1.85 -1.45
CA LEU A 82 -4.62 2.55 -1.00
C LEU A 82 -5.24 3.29 -2.19
N LEU A 83 -6.53 3.07 -2.42
CA LEU A 83 -7.31 3.81 -3.40
C LEU A 83 -8.14 4.86 -2.68
N GLY A 84 -7.93 6.13 -3.04
CA GLY A 84 -8.69 7.25 -2.51
C GLY A 84 -10.18 7.17 -2.85
N ASN A 85 -10.99 7.91 -2.08
CA ASN A 85 -12.43 8.02 -2.32
C ASN A 85 -12.82 8.67 -3.66
N ASP A 86 -11.86 9.28 -4.36
CA ASP A 86 -12.03 9.77 -5.73
C ASP A 86 -12.02 8.65 -6.77
N GLY A 87 -11.62 7.42 -6.38
CA GLY A 87 -11.56 6.24 -7.24
C GLY A 87 -10.37 6.23 -8.21
N THR A 88 -9.45 7.19 -8.09
CA THR A 88 -8.31 7.34 -9.02
C THR A 88 -6.98 7.62 -8.33
N THR A 89 -6.99 8.27 -7.16
CA THR A 89 -5.78 8.55 -6.41
C THR A 89 -5.28 7.28 -5.77
N LEU A 90 -4.04 6.90 -6.10
CA LEU A 90 -3.34 5.78 -5.48
C LEU A 90 -2.28 6.28 -4.51
N THR A 91 -2.13 5.59 -3.39
CA THR A 91 -1.00 5.76 -2.48
C THR A 91 -0.42 4.39 -2.18
N VAL A 92 0.90 4.27 -2.25
CA VAL A 92 1.60 3.02 -1.99
C VAL A 92 2.51 3.22 -0.78
N THR A 93 2.53 2.24 0.13
CA THR A 93 3.32 2.33 1.36
C THR A 93 3.77 0.93 1.80
N SER A 94 4.90 0.84 2.51
CA SER A 94 5.40 -0.42 3.09
C SER A 94 5.28 -0.42 4.61
N GLU A 95 5.34 -1.63 5.21
CA GLU A 95 5.25 -1.82 6.67
C GLU A 95 6.26 -0.99 7.46
N GLN A 96 7.37 -0.50 6.88
CA GLN A 96 8.38 0.25 7.63
C GLN A 96 7.93 1.66 8.08
N ASP A 97 6.70 2.10 7.83
CA ASP A 97 6.02 3.25 8.49
C ASP A 97 5.10 2.79 9.66
N GLU A 98 5.57 1.77 10.39
CA GLU A 98 4.80 0.71 11.07
C GLU A 98 3.85 1.11 12.21
N ALA A 99 4.02 2.26 12.87
CA ALA A 99 3.26 2.53 14.10
C ALA A 99 1.79 2.90 13.84
N THR A 100 1.48 3.58 12.73
CA THR A 100 0.12 4.08 12.45
C THR A 100 -0.68 3.18 11.53
N LEU A 101 -0.01 2.38 10.68
CA LEU A 101 -0.68 1.49 9.75
C LEU A 101 -1.25 0.25 10.47
N LEU A 102 -0.49 -0.37 11.39
CA LEU A 102 -0.97 -1.53 12.16
C LEU A 102 -2.11 -1.19 13.11
N GLU A 103 -2.11 0.00 13.73
CA GLU A 103 -3.22 0.45 14.58
C GLU A 103 -4.51 0.68 13.78
N LYS A 104 -4.40 1.31 12.60
CA LYS A 104 -5.55 1.54 11.72
C LYS A 104 -6.04 0.26 11.05
N LEU A 105 -5.14 -0.55 10.52
CA LEU A 105 -5.48 -1.84 9.91
C LEU A 105 -6.08 -2.80 10.93
N GLY A 106 -5.61 -2.78 12.19
CA GLY A 106 -6.20 -3.57 13.27
C GLY A 106 -7.65 -3.18 13.56
N ALA A 107 -7.94 -1.88 13.64
CA ALA A 107 -9.30 -1.38 13.85
C ALA A 107 -10.22 -1.71 12.65
N ASP A 108 -9.72 -1.50 11.43
CA ASP A 108 -10.46 -1.74 10.19
C ASP A 108 -10.68 -3.23 9.94
N PHE A 109 -9.69 -4.08 10.24
CA PHE A 109 -9.82 -5.53 10.16
C PHE A 109 -10.84 -6.07 11.17
N VAL A 110 -10.90 -5.52 12.38
CA VAL A 110 -11.95 -5.86 13.35
C VAL A 110 -13.33 -5.45 12.85
N ALA A 111 -13.46 -4.30 12.18
CA ALA A 111 -14.72 -3.87 11.58
C ALA A 111 -15.15 -4.82 10.45
N VAL A 112 -14.23 -5.21 9.55
CA VAL A 112 -14.47 -6.17 8.48
C VAL A 112 -14.88 -7.54 9.05
N MET A 113 -14.15 -8.05 10.05
CA MET A 113 -14.45 -9.35 10.69
C MET A 113 -15.79 -9.34 11.43
N LYS A 114 -16.21 -8.20 11.98
CA LYS A 114 -17.54 -8.06 12.60
C LYS A 114 -18.66 -7.95 11.57
N GLY A 115 -18.40 -7.30 10.43
CA GLY A 115 -19.35 -7.22 9.31
C GLY A 115 -19.57 -8.54 8.58
N LEU A 116 -18.58 -9.46 8.64
CA LEU A 116 -18.67 -10.80 8.03
C LEU A 116 -19.53 -11.81 8.84
N LEU A 117 -19.97 -11.42 10.04
CA LEU A 117 -20.67 -12.28 11.01
C LEU A 117 -22.20 -12.07 11.02
N VAL A 118 -22.76 -11.52 9.93
CA VAL A 118 -24.21 -11.34 9.71
C VAL A 118 -24.79 -12.52 8.94
#